data_AF-A0A959SXK8-F1
#
_entry.id   AF-A0A959SXK8-F1
#
_cell.length_a   1.000
_cell.length_b   1.000
_cell.length_c   1.000
_cell.angle_alpha   90.00
_cell.angle_beta   90.00
_cell.angle_gamma   90.00
#
_symmetry.space_group_name_H-M   'P 1'
#
loop_
_entity.id
_entity.type
_entity.pdbx_description
1 polymer ?
#
loop_
_entity_poly.entity_id
_entity_poly.type
_entity_poly.pdbx_seq_one_letter_code
_entity_poly.pdbx_strand_id
1 'polypeptide(L)'
;MIFKKDNLRLGLVIGLLGPILGLVVVYFIKFPSYRFKEFLDYFMHDNRLITSIGSLSLLSNVIFFTIYVNTQRDNTAKGIFVITLFYGIGILLLKLFN
;
A
#
# COMPACT_ATOMS: atom_id res chain seq x y z
N MET A 1 17.79 11.87 12.83
CA MET A 1 18.21 10.76 11.95
C MET A 1 17.21 9.60 12.02
N ILE A 2 16.02 9.75 11.42
CA ILE A 2 14.99 8.68 11.41
C ILE A 2 15.41 7.50 10.52
N PHE A 3 16.20 7.79 9.47
CA PHE A 3 16.71 6.77 8.55
C PHE A 3 17.74 5.82 9.17
N LYS A 4 18.29 6.05 10.36
CA LYS A 4 19.33 5.16 10.94
C LYS A 4 18.76 4.00 11.78
N LYS A 5 17.45 3.97 12.02
CA LYS A 5 16.80 2.93 12.82
C LYS A 5 16.43 1.74 11.94
N ASP A 6 17.14 0.64 12.13
CA ASP A 6 16.75 -0.67 11.61
C ASP A 6 15.82 -1.34 12.61
N ASN A 7 14.51 -1.14 12.44
CA ASN A 7 13.50 -1.64 13.35
C ASN A 7 12.31 -2.18 12.57
N LEU A 8 11.89 -3.39 12.92
CA LEU A 8 10.73 -4.03 12.30
C LEU A 8 9.47 -3.15 12.40
N ARG A 9 9.25 -2.51 13.57
CA ARG A 9 8.12 -1.56 13.76
C ARG A 9 8.13 -0.39 12.79
N LEU A 10 9.30 0.14 12.46
CA LEU A 10 9.43 1.23 11.49
C LEU A 10 9.08 0.72 10.10
N GLY A 11 9.55 -0.48 9.75
CA GLY A 11 9.17 -1.15 8.51
C GLY A 11 7.67 -1.39 8.40
N LEU A 12 7.02 -1.78 9.49
CA LEU A 12 5.58 -1.94 9.54
C LEU A 12 4.84 -0.61 9.25
N VAL A 13 5.24 0.47 9.90
CA VAL A 13 4.60 1.78 9.66
C VAL A 13 4.81 2.24 8.21
N ILE A 14 6.00 2.05 7.65
CA ILE A 14 6.30 2.42 6.26
C ILE A 14 5.52 1.54 5.27
N GLY A 15 5.39 0.24 5.54
CA GLY A 15 4.62 -0.67 4.70
C GLY A 15 3.13 -0.30 4.59
N LEU A 16 2.57 0.44 5.56
CA LEU A 16 1.20 0.95 5.46
C LEU A 16 1.09 2.18 4.55
N LEU A 17 2.20 2.85 4.22
CA LEU A 17 2.17 4.02 3.34
C LEU A 17 1.80 3.64 1.91
N GLY A 18 2.24 2.49 1.39
CA GLY A 18 1.90 2.04 0.04
C GLY A 18 0.39 2.02 -0.24
N PRO A 19 -0.42 1.29 0.56
CA PRO A 19 -1.89 1.30 0.48
C PRO A 19 -2.52 2.69 0.53
N ILE A 20 -2.05 3.54 1.45
CA ILE A 20 -2.56 4.90 1.61
C ILE A 20 -2.25 5.72 0.37
N LEU A 21 -1.02 5.63 -0.16
CA LEU A 21 -0.62 6.31 -1.39
C LEU A 21 -1.42 5.81 -2.59
N GLY A 22 -1.65 4.51 -2.72
CA GLY A 22 -2.49 3.95 -3.79
C GLY A 22 -3.92 4.51 -3.76
N LEU A 23 -4.54 4.56 -2.57
CA LEU A 23 -5.87 5.14 -2.39
C LEU A 23 -5.90 6.63 -2.72
N VAL A 24 -4.97 7.41 -2.16
CA VAL A 24 -4.89 8.86 -2.35
C VAL A 24 -4.68 9.20 -3.82
N VAL A 25 -3.72 8.55 -4.48
CA VAL A 25 -3.43 8.79 -5.90
C VAL A 25 -4.66 8.51 -6.78
N VAL A 26 -5.36 7.40 -6.55
CA VAL A 26 -6.55 7.07 -7.34
C VAL A 26 -7.72 8.00 -7.04
N TYR A 27 -7.93 8.38 -5.78
CA TYR A 27 -8.97 9.33 -5.39
C TYR A 27 -8.79 10.69 -6.10
N PHE A 28 -7.59 11.26 -6.05
CA PHE A 28 -7.33 12.56 -6.67
C PHE A 28 -7.37 12.52 -8.21
N ILE A 29 -6.99 11.41 -8.85
CA ILE A 29 -6.96 11.30 -10.31
C ILE A 29 -8.34 10.95 -10.89
N LYS A 30 -9.04 9.97 -10.30
CA LYS A 30 -10.30 9.44 -10.88
C LYS A 30 -11.56 10.04 -10.27
N PHE A 31 -11.50 10.57 -9.04
CA PHE A 31 -12.68 11.00 -8.29
C PHE A 31 -12.53 12.42 -7.70
N PRO A 32 -12.08 13.43 -8.47
CA PRO A 32 -11.85 14.78 -7.93
C PRO A 32 -13.13 15.47 -7.41
N SER A 33 -14.31 15.06 -7.91
CA SER A 33 -15.61 15.68 -7.57
C SER A 33 -16.44 14.89 -6.55
N TYR A 34 -16.01 13.69 -6.17
CA TYR A 34 -16.78 12.82 -5.26
C TYR A 34 -16.31 12.99 -3.82
N ARG A 35 -17.21 12.76 -2.86
CA ARG A 35 -16.82 12.72 -1.45
C ARG A 35 -16.07 11.43 -1.15
N PHE A 36 -15.12 11.49 -0.21
CA PHE A 36 -14.31 10.33 0.17
C PHE A 36 -15.14 9.09 0.59
N LYS A 37 -16.31 9.30 1.21
CA LYS A 37 -17.24 8.20 1.54
C LYS A 37 -17.79 7.50 0.29
N GLU A 38 -18.21 8.26 -0.71
CA GLU A 38 -18.73 7.72 -1.97
C GLU A 38 -17.64 6.94 -2.70
N PHE A 39 -16.42 7.48 -2.72
CA PHE A 39 -15.27 6.78 -3.27
C PHE A 39 -15.00 5.43 -2.57
N LEU A 40 -15.12 5.36 -1.23
CA LEU A 40 -14.95 4.10 -0.50
C LEU A 40 -16.04 3.08 -0.86
N ASP A 41 -17.29 3.51 -1.00
CA ASP A 41 -18.38 2.62 -1.43
C ASP A 41 -18.16 2.10 -2.85
N TYR A 42 -17.73 2.97 -3.77
CA TYR A 42 -17.36 2.59 -5.14
C TYR A 42 -16.15 1.65 -5.18
N PHE A 43 -15.14 1.92 -4.34
CA PHE A 43 -13.95 1.07 -4.24
C PHE A 43 -14.29 -0.35 -3.81
N MET A 44 -15.23 -0.52 -2.88
CA MET A 44 -15.61 -1.85 -2.41
C MET A 44 -16.46 -2.63 -3.41
N HIS A 45 -17.16 -1.96 -4.32
CA HIS A 45 -18.01 -2.63 -5.32
C HIS A 45 -17.31 -2.84 -6.68
N ASP A 46 -16.31 -2.04 -7.04
CA ASP A 46 -15.65 -2.11 -8.34
C ASP A 46 -14.31 -2.85 -8.30
N ASN A 47 -14.31 -4.08 -8.81
CA ASN A 47 -13.12 -4.93 -8.94
C ASN A 47 -11.96 -4.30 -9.72
N ARG A 48 -12.24 -3.40 -10.67
CA ARG A 48 -11.19 -2.69 -11.43
C ARG A 48 -10.52 -1.64 -10.56
N LEU A 49 -11.25 -0.97 -9.67
CA LEU A 49 -10.69 -0.05 -8.69
C LEU A 49 -9.84 -0.79 -7.65
N ILE A 50 -10.34 -1.91 -7.12
CA ILE A 50 -9.58 -2.79 -6.20
C ILE A 50 -8.24 -3.18 -6.82
N THR A 51 -8.26 -3.65 -8.07
CA THR A 51 -7.03 -4.04 -8.78
C THR A 51 -6.09 -2.86 -9.04
N SER A 52 -6.62 -1.70 -9.44
CA SER A 52 -5.81 -0.50 -9.75
C SER A 52 -5.16 0.09 -8.51
N ILE A 53 -5.90 0.22 -7.42
CA ILE A 53 -5.40 0.74 -6.14
C ILE A 53 -4.41 -0.27 -5.56
N GLY A 54 -4.75 -1.56 -5.61
CA GLY A 54 -3.89 -2.61 -5.12
C GLY A 54 -2.55 -2.68 -5.84
N SER A 55 -2.53 -2.57 -7.17
CA SER A 55 -1.29 -2.56 -7.95
C SER A 55 -0.43 -1.33 -7.65
N LEU A 56 -1.03 -0.14 -7.55
CA LEU A 56 -0.33 1.09 -7.15
C LEU A 56 0.25 0.99 -5.73
N SER A 57 -0.50 0.36 -4.81
CA SER A 57 -0.08 0.16 -3.43
C SER A 57 1.12 -0.78 -3.33
N LEU A 58 1.08 -1.89 -4.06
CA LEU A 58 2.20 -2.83 -4.18
C LEU A 58 3.42 -2.17 -4.81
N LEU A 59 3.23 -1.42 -5.91
CA LEU A 59 4.32 -0.72 -6.60
C LEU A 59 4.98 0.32 -5.69
N SER A 60 4.19 1.11 -4.96
CA SER A 60 4.70 2.11 -4.03
C SER A 60 5.55 1.46 -2.91
N ASN A 61 5.10 0.34 -2.35
CA ASN A 61 5.85 -0.36 -1.32
C ASN A 61 7.11 -1.05 -1.83
N VAL A 62 7.15 -1.52 -3.09
CA VAL A 62 8.37 -2.05 -3.69
C VAL A 62 9.46 -0.97 -3.77
N ILE A 63 9.09 0.29 -4.02
CA ILE A 63 10.05 1.41 -4.02
C ILE A 63 10.65 1.57 -2.61
N PHE A 64 9.81 1.64 -1.57
CA PHE A 64 10.30 1.75 -0.19
C PHE A 64 11.14 0.54 0.20
N PHE A 65 10.67 -0.67 -0.09
CA PHE A 65 11.39 -1.92 0.19
C PHE A 65 12.79 -1.90 -0.44
N THR A 66 12.90 -1.53 -1.73
CA THR A 66 14.17 -1.48 -2.45
C THR A 66 15.15 -0.48 -1.83
N ILE A 67 14.67 0.71 -1.43
CA ILE A 67 15.51 1.72 -0.76
C ILE A 67 16.08 1.17 0.55
N TYR A 68 15.24 0.51 1.37
CA TYR A 68 15.67 -0.02 2.67
C TYR A 68 16.58 -1.24 2.56
N VAL A 69 16.34 -2.13 1.59
CA VAL A 69 17.24 -3.26 1.28
C VAL A 69 18.61 -2.76 0.80
N ASN A 70 18.65 -1.79 -0.11
CA ASN A 70 19.91 -1.25 -0.63
C ASN A 70 20.73 -0.50 0.43
N THR A 71 20.06 -0.01 1.48
CA THR A 71 20.75 0.64 2.61
C THR A 71 21.10 -0.34 3.74
N GLN A 72 21.05 -1.66 3.50
CA GLN A 72 21.36 -2.71 4.48
C GLN A 72 20.52 -2.60 5.77
N ARG A 73 19.24 -2.21 5.65
CA ARG A 73 18.28 -2.10 6.77
C ARG A 73 17.27 -3.22 6.70
N ASP A 74 17.78 -4.43 6.91
CA ASP A 74 17.04 -5.65 6.63
C ASP A 74 15.83 -5.84 7.55
N ASN A 75 15.87 -5.40 8.81
CA ASN A 75 14.71 -5.54 9.71
C ASN A 75 13.58 -4.59 9.33
N THR A 76 13.90 -3.36 8.91
CA THR A 76 12.90 -2.44 8.34
C THR A 76 12.34 -2.98 7.02
N ALA A 77 13.20 -3.47 6.12
CA ALA A 77 12.76 -4.05 4.86
C ALA A 77 11.83 -5.27 5.06
N LYS A 78 12.15 -6.15 6.03
CA LYS A 78 11.26 -7.25 6.45
C LYS A 78 9.89 -6.75 6.91
N GLY A 79 9.84 -5.70 7.72
CA GLY A 79 8.58 -5.10 8.17
C GLY A 79 7.71 -4.60 7.01
N ILE A 80 8.32 -3.91 6.03
CA ILE A 80 7.63 -3.44 4.82
C ILE A 80 7.08 -4.64 4.03
N PHE A 81 7.91 -5.67 3.84
CA PHE A 81 7.55 -6.86 3.09
C PHE A 81 6.39 -7.63 3.74
N VAL A 82 6.42 -7.82 5.06
CA VAL A 82 5.34 -8.54 5.80
C VAL A 82 3.99 -7.86 5.59
N ILE A 83 3.94 -6.53 5.68
CA ILE A 83 2.68 -5.81 5.44
C ILE A 83 2.27 -5.86 3.99
N THR A 84 3.23 -5.73 3.07
CA THR A 84 3.01 -5.89 1.63
C THR A 84 2.33 -7.21 1.30
N LEU A 85 2.78 -8.29 1.94
CA LEU A 85 2.17 -9.60 1.79
C LEU A 85 0.76 -9.64 2.38
N PHE A 86 0.56 -9.08 3.59
CA PHE A 86 -0.72 -9.08 4.29
C PHE A 86 -1.83 -8.40 3.49
N TYR A 87 -1.63 -7.15 3.08
CA TYR A 87 -2.65 -6.46 2.29
C TYR A 87 -2.68 -6.96 0.84
N GLY A 88 -1.57 -7.45 0.28
CA GLY A 88 -1.53 -8.07 -1.04
C GLY A 88 -2.45 -9.29 -1.11
N ILE A 89 -2.40 -10.16 -0.11
CA ILE A 89 -3.35 -11.27 0.06
C ILE A 89 -4.76 -10.72 0.24
N GLY A 90 -4.94 -9.68 1.08
CA GLY A 90 -6.26 -9.04 1.27
C GLY A 90 -6.90 -8.55 -0.03
N ILE A 91 -6.14 -7.88 -0.90
CA ILE A 91 -6.62 -7.40 -2.20
C ILE A 91 -6.98 -8.57 -3.12
N LEU A 92 -6.18 -9.63 -3.13
CA LEU A 92 -6.46 -10.83 -3.93
C LEU A 92 -7.74 -11.53 -3.47
N LEU A 93 -7.96 -11.63 -2.16
CA LEU A 93 -9.19 -12.18 -1.59
C LEU A 93 -10.39 -11.31 -1.93
N LEU A 94 -10.28 -9.98 -1.75
CA LEU A 94 -11.35 -9.05 -2.11
C LEU A 94 -11.72 -9.18 -3.59
N LYS A 95 -10.74 -9.29 -4.49
CA LYS A 95 -10.97 -9.50 -5.91
C LYS A 95 -11.61 -10.87 -6.23
N LEU A 96 -11.35 -11.90 -5.43
CA LEU A 96 -11.88 -13.25 -5.66
C LEU A 96 -13.34 -13.37 -5.20
N PHE A 97 -13.70 -12.67 -4.13
CA PHE A 97 -15.03 -12.76 -3.51
C PHE A 97 -16.01 -11.66 -3.91
N ASN A 98 -15.53 -10.61 -4.60
CA ASN A 98 -16.35 -9.55 -5.18
C ASN A 98 -16.52 -9.75 -6.68
#